data_AF-A0A966Z7Q3-F1
#
_entry.id   AF-A0A966Z7Q3-F1
#
_cell.length_a   1.000
_cell.length_b   1.000
_cell.length_c   1.000
_cell.angle_alpha   90.00
_cell.angle_beta   90.00
_cell.angle_gamma   90.00
#
_symmetry.space_group_name_H-M   'P 1'
#
loop_
_entity.id
_entity.type
_entity.pdbx_description
1 polymer ?
#
loop_
_entity_poly.entity_id
_entity_poly.type
_entity_poly.pdbx_seq_one_letter_code
_entity_poly.pdbx_strand_id
1 'polypeptide(L)' 'MWRYWRLIDPRKAIVATGIWMAALAFMIHLVVLSSDRYQWIDTKPLPAKAAAAAPAK' A
#
# COMPACT_ATOMS: atom_id res chain seq x y z
N MET A 1 -33.12 -11.74 3.90
CA MET A 1 -31.78 -11.40 4.41
C MET A 1 -30.93 -12.64 4.72
N TRP A 2 -31.48 -13.73 5.26
CA TRP A 2 -30.74 -15.00 5.45
C TRP A 2 -30.44 -15.81 4.18
N ARG A 3 -31.13 -15.54 3.07
CA ARG A 3 -30.95 -16.21 1.76
C ARG A 3 -29.56 -15.99 1.15
N TYR A 4 -28.89 -14.86 1.42
CA TYR A 4 -27.56 -14.57 0.87
C TYR A 4 -26.50 -15.60 1.34
N TRP A 5 -26.64 -16.13 2.55
CA TRP A 5 -25.77 -17.18 3.09
C TRP A 5 -25.97 -18.57 2.46
N ARG A 6 -27.00 -18.76 1.63
CA ARG A 6 -27.19 -20.03 0.88
C ARG A 6 -26.45 -20.03 -0.46
N LEU A 7 -26.08 -18.86 -0.98
CA LEU A 7 -25.33 -18.69 -2.22
C LEU A 7 -23.83 -18.50 -1.96
N ILE A 8 -23.49 -17.86 -0.83
CA ILE A 8 -22.11 -17.57 -0.44
C ILE A 8 -21.79 -18.40 0.80
N ASP A 9 -20.81 -19.32 0.68
CA ASP A 9 -20.29 -20.06 1.83
C ASP A 9 -19.81 -19.08 2.90
N PRO A 10 -20.33 -19.11 4.14
CA PRO A 10 -20.07 -18.10 5.16
C PRO A 10 -18.57 -17.95 5.48
N ARG A 11 -17.83 -19.06 5.41
CA ARG A 11 -16.37 -19.07 5.58
C ARG A 11 -15.66 -18.25 4.50
N LYS A 12 -16.10 -18.37 3.24
CA LYS A 12 -15.51 -17.62 2.12
C LYS A 12 -15.80 -16.12 2.23
N ALA A 13 -16.98 -15.74 2.73
CA ALA A 13 -17.30 -14.31 2.95
C ALA A 13 -16.36 -13.65 3.98
N ILE A 14 -16.09 -14.34 5.10
CA ILE A 14 -15.19 -13.83 6.15
C ILE A 14 -13.75 -13.73 5.62
N VAL A 15 -13.28 -14.78 4.94
CA VAL A 15 -11.93 -14.81 4.35
C VAL A 15 -11.77 -13.75 3.26
N ALA A 16 -12.73 -13.61 2.35
CA ALA A 16 -12.71 -12.60 1.29
C ALA A 16 -12.66 -11.18 1.87
N THR A 17 -13.46 -10.90 2.90
CA THR A 17 -13.45 -9.59 3.57
C THR A 17 -12.13 -9.33 4.29
N GLY A 18 -11.57 -10.34 4.96
CA GLY A 18 -10.26 -10.24 5.61
C GLY A 18 -9.14 -9.98 4.61
N ILE A 19 -9.11 -10.71 3.49
CA ILE A 19 -8.12 -10.52 2.42
C ILE A 19 -8.29 -9.16 1.76
N TRP A 20 -9.53 -8.72 1.51
CA TRP A 20 -9.82 -7.41 0.92
C TRP A 20 -9.28 -6.26 1.78
N MET A 21 -9.56 -6.30 3.09
CA MET A 21 -9.03 -5.32 4.04
C MET A 21 -7.50 -5.39 4.17
N ALA A 22 -6.93 -6.59 4.21
CA ALA A 22 -5.48 -6.77 4.28
C ALA A 22 -4.78 -6.26 3.03
N ALA A 23 -5.28 -6.57 1.83
CA ALA A 23 -4.72 -6.12 0.57
C ALA A 23 -4.73 -4.58 0.46
N LEU A 24 -5.85 -3.94 0.85
CA LEU A 24 -5.94 -2.49 0.94
C LEU A 24 -4.93 -1.89 1.92
N ALA A 25 -4.79 -2.50 3.10
CA ALA A 25 -3.81 -2.05 4.09
C ALA A 25 -2.39 -2.17 3.54
N PHE A 26 -1.98 -3.34 3.03
CA PHE A 26 -0.65 -3.55 2.48
C PHE A 26 -0.35 -2.60 1.32
N MET A 27 -1.29 -2.37 0.42
CA MET A 27 -1.10 -1.43 -0.69
C MET A 27 -0.73 -0.02 -0.18
N ILE A 28 -1.42 0.49 0.84
CA ILE A 28 -1.14 1.81 1.41
C ILE A 28 0.23 1.81 2.11
N HIS A 29 0.53 0.78 2.91
CA HIS A 29 1.79 0.71 3.66
C HIS A 29 3.00 0.62 2.73
N LEU A 30 2.90 -0.17 1.65
CA LEU A 30 3.96 -0.31 0.66
C LEU A 30 4.21 0.99 -0.10
N VAL A 31 3.17 1.78 -0.37
CA VAL A 31 3.32 3.12 -0.98
C VAL A 31 4.02 4.09 -0.04
N VAL A 32 3.64 4.11 1.25
CA VAL A 32 4.27 4.96 2.26
C VAL A 32 5.74 4.56 2.45
N LEU A 33 6.01 3.26 2.53
CA LEU A 33 7.34 2.67 2.61
C LEU A 33 8.12 2.68 1.27
N SER A 34 7.56 3.23 0.20
CA SER A 34 8.31 3.51 -1.02
C SER A 34 8.62 5.00 -1.16
N SER A 35 8.12 5.85 -0.26
CA SER A 35 8.11 7.30 -0.44
C SER A 35 9.21 7.97 0.40
N ASP A 36 10.07 8.75 -0.26
CA ASP A 36 11.24 9.41 0.34
C ASP A 36 10.90 10.37 1.51
N ARG A 37 9.65 10.83 1.58
CA ARG A 37 9.15 11.77 2.61
C ARG A 37 8.45 11.11 3.78
N TYR A 38 7.83 9.95 3.60
CA TYR A 38 7.05 9.26 4.63
C TYR A 38 7.67 7.92 5.06
N GLN A 39 8.88 7.64 4.57
CA GLN A 39 9.70 6.49 4.95
C GLN A 39 10.13 6.56 6.42
N TRP A 40 9.45 5.83 7.31
CA TRP A 40 9.84 5.83 8.72
C TRP A 40 10.97 4.84 9.07
N ILE A 41 11.30 3.91 8.16
CA ILE A 41 12.29 2.85 8.41
C ILE A 41 13.72 3.27 7.99
N ASP A 42 13.86 4.10 6.95
CA ASP A 42 15.17 4.57 6.47
C ASP A 42 15.10 6.09 6.31
N THR A 43 15.47 6.83 7.36
CA THR A 43 15.68 8.28 7.29
C THR A 43 17.06 8.55 6.68
N LYS A 44 17.32 8.06 5.47
CA LYS A 44 18.45 8.58 4.71
C LYS A 44 18.08 10.01 4.30
N PRO A 45 18.92 11.02 4.60
CA PRO A 45 18.72 12.33 4.01
C PRO A 45 18.74 12.13 2.50
N LEU A 46 17.68 12.58 1.82
CA LEU A 46 17.53 12.45 0.37
C LEU A 46 18.90 12.56 -0.30
N PRO A 47 19.35 11.62 -1.16
CA PRO A 47 20.37 11.99 -2.13
C PRO A 47 19.73 13.11 -2.92
N ALA A 48 20.21 14.34 -2.67
CA ALA A 48 19.80 15.55 -3.36
C ALA A 48 19.59 15.17 -4.81
N LYS A 49 18.33 15.22 -5.26
CA LYS A 49 17.87 14.90 -6.61
C LYS A 49 19.03 15.19 -7.56
N ALA A 50 19.63 14.10 -8.05
CA ALA A 50 20.82 14.15 -8.85
C ALA A 50 20.66 15.29 -9.88
N ALA A 51 21.69 16.14 -9.91
CA ALA A 51 21.90 17.16 -10.91
C ALA A 51 21.36 16.72 -12.28
N ALA A 52 20.19 17.24 -12.64
CA ALA A 52 19.56 16.98 -13.93
C ALA A 52 18.76 18.22 -14.36
N ALA A 53 19.52 19.31 -14.57
CA ALA A 53 19.29 20.46 -15.45
C ALA A 53 20.23 21.58 -14.94
N ALA A 54 21.22 22.13 -15.62
CA ALA A 54 21.71 22.08 -17.00
C ALA A 54 23.16 22.66 -16.97
N PRO A 55 23.96 22.55 -18.05
CA PRO A 55 25.40 22.78 -18.00
C PRO A 55 25.79 24.27 -17.89
N ALA A 56 27.00 24.46 -17.39
CA ALA A 56 27.69 25.73 -17.19
C ALA A 56 27.61 26.70 -18.37
N LYS A 57 27.35 27.97 -18.06
CA LYS A 57 27.95 29.13 -18.72
C LYS A 57 28.11 30.27 -17.73
#